data_AF-A0A915UNI9-F1
#
_entry.id   AF-A0A915UNI9-F1
#
_cell.length_a   1.000
_cell.length_b   1.000
_cell.length_c   1.000
_cell.angle_alpha   90.00
_cell.angle_beta   90.00
_cell.angle_gamma   90.00
#
_symmetry.space_group_name_H-M   'P 1'
#
loop_
_entity.id
_entity.type
_entity.pdbx_description
1 polymer ?
#
loop_
_entity_poly.entity_id
_entity_poly.type
_entity_poly.pdbx_seq_one_letter_code
_entity_poly.pdbx_strand_id
1 'polypeptide(L)'
;MVVLILERVPKSLRGELTRWLLELDTGVFVGRVSALVRELLWEKVVEKAGGGRCAMAWGTNNEQGFALRLHGYVDRVPRDFDGLVLVAVRNSEAIRKKEKLQRLAQRSRSGGGG
;
A
#
# COMPACT_ATOMS: atom_id res chain seq x y z
N MET A 1 -10.46 -9.32 12.50
CA MET A 1 -10.82 -7.92 12.14
C MET A 1 -10.14 -7.60 10.83
N VAL A 2 -10.78 -6.81 9.96
CA VAL A 2 -10.25 -6.27 8.71
C VAL A 2 -10.51 -4.76 8.70
N VAL A 3 -9.52 -4.00 8.24
CA VAL A 3 -9.62 -2.59 7.90
C VAL A 3 -9.24 -2.45 6.42
N LEU A 4 -10.06 -1.78 5.64
CA LEU A 4 -9.85 -1.57 4.21
C LEU A 4 -9.95 -0.06 3.93
N ILE A 5 -8.93 0.50 3.29
CA ILE A 5 -8.87 1.91 2.90
C ILE A 5 -8.88 1.98 1.39
N LEU A 6 -9.70 2.87 0.84
CA LEU A 6 -9.89 3.10 -0.58
C LEU A 6 -9.80 4.59 -0.89
N GLU A 7 -9.03 4.95 -1.92
CA GLU A 7 -8.94 6.33 -2.37
C GLU A 7 -8.92 6.42 -3.89
N ARG A 8 -9.63 7.41 -4.44
CA ARG A 8 -9.80 7.62 -5.89
C ARG A 8 -10.29 6.38 -6.64
N VAL A 9 -11.04 5.49 -5.97
CA VAL A 9 -11.71 4.34 -6.57
C VAL A 9 -13.14 4.69 -7.04
N PRO A 10 -13.72 3.93 -7.98
CA PRO A 10 -15.11 4.10 -8.41
C PRO A 10 -16.12 4.06 -7.25
N LYS A 11 -17.18 4.88 -7.32
CA LYS A 11 -18.26 4.92 -6.30
C LYS A 11 -18.97 3.56 -6.16
N SER A 12 -19.11 2.82 -7.26
CA SER A 12 -19.74 1.49 -7.26
C SER A 12 -19.01 0.49 -6.36
N LEU A 13 -17.67 0.54 -6.31
CA LEU A 13 -16.89 -0.33 -5.43
C LEU A 13 -17.16 -0.04 -3.95
N ARG A 14 -17.25 1.24 -3.56
CA ARG A 14 -17.59 1.63 -2.17
C ARG A 14 -18.95 1.06 -1.76
N GLY A 15 -19.97 1.27 -2.58
CA GLY A 15 -21.32 0.73 -2.32
C GLY A 15 -21.38 -0.80 -2.33
N GLU A 16 -20.52 -1.46 -3.09
CA GLU A 16 -20.47 -2.93 -3.11
C GLU A 16 -19.93 -3.51 -1.78
N LEU A 17 -18.95 -2.82 -1.17
CA LEU A 17 -18.27 -3.27 0.06
C LEU A 17 -19.12 -3.14 1.32
N THR A 18 -20.12 -2.26 1.33
CA THR A 18 -21.05 -2.10 2.47
C THR A 18 -21.85 -3.37 2.77
N ARG A 19 -21.90 -4.32 1.83
CA ARG A 19 -22.52 -5.63 2.02
C ARG A 19 -21.77 -6.54 3.00
N TRP A 20 -20.49 -6.25 3.26
CA TRP A 20 -19.63 -7.06 4.15
C TRP A 20 -18.96 -6.26 5.26
N LEU A 21 -18.69 -4.98 5.02
CA LEU A 21 -17.93 -4.11 5.92
C LEU A 21 -18.72 -2.83 6.20
N LEU A 22 -18.51 -2.23 7.37
CA LEU A 22 -19.08 -0.93 7.71
C LEU A 22 -18.14 0.19 7.24
N GLU A 23 -18.65 1.18 6.51
CA GLU A 23 -17.89 2.39 6.17
C GLU A 23 -17.86 3.33 7.38
N LEU A 24 -16.69 3.43 8.03
CA LEU A 24 -16.46 4.24 9.23
C LEU A 24 -16.23 5.72 8.87
N ASP A 25 -15.53 5.95 7.76
CA ASP A 25 -15.26 7.26 7.15
C ASP A 25 -15.15 7.07 5.64
N THR A 26 -15.08 8.16 4.88
CA THR A 26 -15.00 8.15 3.41
C THR A 26 -13.86 7.23 2.93
N GLY A 27 -14.23 6.09 2.35
CA GLY A 27 -13.27 5.11 1.86
C GLY A 27 -12.61 4.26 2.94
N VAL A 28 -12.99 4.35 4.20
CA VAL A 28 -12.45 3.55 5.32
C VAL A 28 -13.52 2.56 5.79
N PHE A 29 -13.27 1.28 5.55
CA PHE A 29 -14.18 0.19 5.87
C PHE A 29 -13.61 -0.70 6.97
N VAL A 30 -14.45 -1.13 7.90
CA VAL A 30 -14.08 -2.00 9.03
C VAL A 30 -15.06 -3.16 9.16
N GLY A 31 -14.57 -4.34 9.57
CA GLY A 31 -15.45 -5.48 9.82
C GLY A 31 -14.72 -6.76 10.20
N ARG A 32 -15.50 -7.80 10.51
CA ARG A 32 -14.97 -9.14 10.79
C ARG A 32 -15.51 -10.12 9.76
N VAL A 33 -14.60 -10.67 8.97
CA VAL A 33 -14.89 -11.70 7.96
C VAL A 33 -13.90 -12.84 8.08
N SER A 34 -14.23 -14.00 7.49
CA SER A 34 -13.31 -15.15 7.42
C SER A 34 -12.10 -14.83 6.53
N ALA A 35 -11.03 -15.63 6.65
CA ALA A 35 -9.86 -15.49 5.79
C ALA A 35 -10.22 -15.62 4.30
N LEU A 36 -11.10 -16.56 3.94
CA LEU A 36 -11.56 -16.74 2.56
C LEU A 36 -12.29 -15.48 2.04
N VAL A 37 -13.24 -14.95 2.82
CA VAL A 37 -13.98 -13.75 2.42
C VAL A 37 -13.04 -12.54 2.32
N ARG A 38 -12.05 -12.42 3.21
CA ARG A 38 -11.01 -11.37 3.13
C ARG A 38 -10.24 -11.45 1.81
N GLU A 39 -9.84 -12.64 1.37
CA GLU A 39 -9.12 -12.81 0.10
C GLU A 39 -10.00 -12.42 -1.11
N LEU A 40 -11.24 -12.93 -1.16
CA LEU A 40 -12.18 -12.59 -2.23
C LEU A 40 -12.51 -11.09 -2.28
N LEU A 41 -12.64 -10.44 -1.13
CA LEU A 41 -12.83 -8.99 -1.05
C LEU A 41 -11.64 -8.23 -1.61
N TRP A 42 -10.42 -8.69 -1.35
CA TRP A 42 -9.23 -8.03 -1.86
C TRP A 42 -9.07 -8.17 -3.37
N GLU A 43 -9.26 -9.37 -3.91
CA GLU A 43 -9.20 -9.59 -5.36
C GLU A 43 -10.17 -8.66 -6.09
N LYS A 44 -11.42 -8.61 -5.61
CA LYS A 44 -12.45 -7.71 -6.12
C LYS A 44 -12.06 -6.23 -6.00
N VAL A 45 -11.48 -5.83 -4.88
CA VAL A 45 -11.05 -4.44 -4.65
C VAL A 45 -9.94 -4.06 -5.63
N VAL A 46 -8.94 -4.93 -5.80
CA VAL A 46 -7.82 -4.70 -6.72
C VAL A 46 -8.31 -4.66 -8.16
N GLU A 47 -9.18 -5.59 -8.57
CA GLU A 47 -9.77 -5.64 -9.91
C GLU A 47 -10.53 -4.33 -10.25
N LYS A 48 -11.28 -3.80 -9.28
CA LYS A 48 -12.14 -2.63 -9.47
C LYS A 48 -11.51 -1.31 -9.03
N ALA A 49 -10.26 -1.31 -8.56
CA ALA A 49 -9.59 -0.11 -8.06
C ALA A 49 -9.36 0.94 -9.15
N GLY A 50 -9.22 0.51 -10.41
CA GLY A 50 -8.85 1.38 -11.52
C GLY A 50 -7.48 2.02 -11.26
N GLY A 51 -7.40 3.36 -11.36
CA GLY A 51 -6.20 4.13 -10.98
C GLY A 51 -6.13 4.54 -9.50
N GLY A 52 -7.08 4.06 -8.68
CA GLY A 52 -7.12 4.34 -7.25
C GLY A 52 -6.10 3.55 -6.45
N ARG A 53 -6.04 3.84 -5.14
CA ARG A 53 -5.18 3.11 -4.19
C ARG A 53 -6.02 2.42 -3.12
N CYS A 54 -5.55 1.26 -2.70
CA CYS A 54 -6.24 0.40 -1.74
C CYS A 54 -5.24 -0.16 -0.72
N ALA A 55 -5.60 -0.11 0.56
CA ALA A 55 -4.83 -0.74 1.64
C ALA A 55 -5.75 -1.66 2.42
N MET A 56 -5.29 -2.85 2.78
CA MET A 56 -6.01 -3.76 3.67
C MET A 56 -5.10 -4.16 4.81
N ALA A 57 -5.59 -4.05 6.05
CA ALA A 57 -4.98 -4.63 7.24
C ALA A 57 -5.94 -5.64 7.85
N TRP A 58 -5.42 -6.73 8.40
CA TRP A 58 -6.24 -7.72 9.08
C TRP A 58 -5.51 -8.34 10.27
N GLY A 59 -6.27 -8.74 11.28
CA GLY A 59 -5.73 -9.42 12.45
C GLY A 59 -5.16 -10.78 12.09
N THR A 60 -3.96 -11.09 12.57
CA THR A 60 -3.27 -12.37 12.40
C THR A 60 -2.50 -12.72 13.66
N ASN A 61 -2.08 -13.98 13.80
CA ASN A 61 -1.29 -14.44 14.94
C ASN A 61 0.22 -14.28 14.66
N ASN A 62 0.67 -13.02 14.60
CA ASN A 62 2.10 -12.65 14.53
C ASN A 62 2.41 -11.61 15.63
N GLU A 63 3.67 -11.23 15.75
CA GLU A 63 4.13 -10.31 16.80
C GLU A 63 3.42 -8.95 16.78
N GLN A 64 3.10 -8.41 15.60
CA GLN A 64 2.38 -7.14 15.47
C GLN A 64 0.85 -7.29 15.68
N GLY A 65 0.33 -8.52 15.70
CA GLY A 65 -1.11 -8.81 15.76
C GLY A 65 -1.88 -8.53 14.47
N PHE A 66 -1.21 -8.11 13.39
CA PHE A 66 -1.82 -7.85 12.09
C PHE A 66 -0.85 -8.07 10.93
N ALA A 67 -1.42 -8.26 9.74
CA ALA A 67 -0.72 -8.17 8.47
C ALA A 67 -1.40 -7.13 7.58
N LEU A 68 -0.68 -6.63 6.59
CA LEU A 68 -1.19 -5.60 5.68
C LEU A 68 -0.75 -5.84 4.25
N ARG A 69 -1.52 -5.30 3.31
CA ARG A 69 -1.19 -5.27 1.88
C ARG A 69 -1.67 -3.97 1.25
N LEU A 70 -0.92 -3.53 0.24
CA LEU A 70 -1.13 -2.26 -0.45
C LEU A 70 -1.27 -2.50 -1.96
N HIS A 71 -2.11 -1.72 -2.62
CA HIS A 71 -2.30 -1.68 -4.06
C HIS A 71 -2.39 -0.23 -4.54
N GLY A 72 -1.77 0.09 -5.69
CA GLY A 72 -1.82 1.43 -6.29
C GLY A 72 -0.98 2.51 -5.58
N TYR A 73 -0.23 2.16 -4.53
CA TYR A 73 0.70 3.09 -3.89
C TYR A 73 2.04 3.13 -4.64
N VAL A 74 2.48 4.31 -5.07
CA VAL A 74 3.77 4.54 -5.76
C VAL A 74 4.90 4.92 -4.80
N ASP A 75 4.53 5.49 -3.66
CA ASP A 75 5.40 6.07 -2.65
C ASP A 75 5.52 5.19 -1.40
N ARG A 76 4.69 4.15 -1.26
CA ARG A 76 4.65 3.28 -0.08
C ARG A 76 4.88 1.82 -0.45
N VAL A 77 5.79 1.18 0.27
CA VAL A 77 6.13 -0.24 0.06
C VAL A 77 6.25 -0.92 1.42
N PRO A 78 5.49 -1.99 1.71
CA PRO A 78 5.70 -2.81 2.89
C PRO A 78 7.09 -3.45 2.84
N ARG A 79 7.81 -3.43 3.96
CA ARG A 79 9.15 -4.00 4.12
C ARG A 79 9.21 -4.79 5.41
N ASP A 80 9.75 -6.00 5.31
CA ASP A 80 10.13 -6.79 6.47
C ASP A 80 11.42 -6.21 7.07
N PHE A 81 11.41 -6.02 8.38
CA PHE A 81 12.56 -5.65 9.18
C PHE A 81 12.57 -6.55 10.43
N ASP A 82 13.30 -7.66 10.33
CA ASP A 82 13.45 -8.65 11.40
C ASP A 82 12.11 -9.22 11.88
N GLY A 83 11.22 -9.57 10.93
CA GLY A 83 9.89 -10.10 11.22
C GLY A 83 8.81 -9.04 11.49
N LEU A 84 9.19 -7.76 11.59
CA LEU A 84 8.25 -6.64 11.65
C LEU A 84 7.99 -6.07 10.26
N VAL A 85 6.71 -5.97 9.89
CA VAL A 85 6.32 -5.30 8.65
C VAL A 85 6.16 -3.80 8.92
N LEU A 86 7.00 -3.01 8.25
CA LEU A 86 6.98 -1.55 8.25
C LEU A 86 6.61 -1.01 6.86
N VAL A 87 6.17 0.25 6.76
CA VAL A 87 5.89 0.89 5.47
C VAL A 87 6.99 1.89 5.15
N ALA A 88 7.84 1.55 4.19
CA ALA A 88 8.83 2.48 3.66
C ALA A 88 8.14 3.54 2.81
N VAL A 89 8.42 4.81 3.09
CA VAL A 89 7.90 5.95 2.32
C VAL A 89 9.02 6.54 1.46
N ARG A 90 8.80 6.65 0.15
CA ARG A 90 9.69 7.37 -0.76
C ARG A 90 9.54 8.87 -0.53
N ASN A 91 10.37 9.43 0.35
CA ASN A 91 10.41 10.88 0.56
C ASN A 91 11.06 11.59 -0.64
N SER A 92 10.54 12.76 -1.01
CA SER A 92 11.04 13.62 -2.10
C SER A 92 12.51 14.02 -1.88
N GLU A 93 12.95 14.18 -0.63
CA GLU A 93 14.35 14.44 -0.30
C GLU A 93 15.28 13.26 -0.61
N ALA A 94 14.84 12.03 -0.32
CA ALA A 94 15.61 10.83 -0.61
C ALA A 94 15.77 10.63 -2.13
N ILE A 95 14.72 10.96 -2.90
CA ILE A 95 14.75 10.97 -4.37
C ILE A 95 15.75 12.02 -4.87
N ARG A 96 15.63 13.28 -4.42
CA ARG A 96 16.56 14.37 -4.81
C ARG A 96 18.01 14.04 -4.47
N LYS A 97 18.26 13.47 -3.29
CA LYS A 97 19.61 13.07 -2.86
C LYS A 97 20.18 11.97 -3.76
N LYS A 98 19.36 10.97 -4.11
CA LYS A 98 19.74 9.89 -5.03
C LYS A 98 20.06 10.42 -6.44
N GLU A 99 19.22 11.31 -6.99
CA GLU A 99 19.45 11.94 -8.29
C GLU A 99 20.73 12.78 -8.30
N LYS A 100 20.96 13.58 -7.26
CA LYS A 100 22.19 14.37 -7.10
C LYS A 100 23.43 13.47 -7.07
N LEU A 101 23.40 12.39 -6.29
CA LEU A 101 24.49 11.41 -6.21
C LEU A 101 24.75 10.72 -7.56
N GLN A 102 23.71 10.34 -8.29
CA GLN A 102 23.83 9.73 -9.61
C GLN A 102 24.47 10.69 -10.64
N ARG A 103 24.07 11.97 -10.64
CA ARG A 103 24.69 12.99 -11.49
C ARG A 103 26.17 13.21 -11.18
N LEU A 104 26.54 13.22 -9.90
CA LEU A 104 27.93 13.33 -9.46
C LEU A 104 28.76 12.11 -9.89
N ALA A 105 28.22 10.90 -9.74
CA ALA A 105 28.88 9.66 -10.15
C ALA A 105 29.01 9.52 -11.68
N GLN A 106 28.12 10.12 -12.48
CA GLN A 106 28.24 10.17 -13.93
C GLN A 106 29.34 11.15 -14.37
N ARG A 107 29.42 12.32 -13.72
CA ARG A 107 30.47 13.33 -14.00
C ARG A 107 31.88 12.84 -13.67
N SER A 108 32.04 12.06 -12.60
CA SER A 108 33.35 11.50 -12.25
C SER A 108 33.83 10.43 -13.23
N ARG A 109 32.92 9.72 -13.91
CA ARG A 109 33.26 8.72 -14.94
C ARG A 109 33.61 9.34 -16.31
N SER A 110 33.06 10.51 -16.63
CA SER A 110 33.34 11.22 -17.89
C SER A 110 34.62 12.06 -17.86
N GLY A 111 35.23 12.27 -16.69
CA GLY A 111 36.42 13.11 -16.51
C GLY A 111 37.74 12.37 -16.35
N GLY A 112 37.75 11.03 -16.43
CA GLY A 112 38.94 10.19 -16.20
C GLY A 112 39.60 9.62 -17.46
N GLY A 113 39.20 10.06 -18.65
CA GLY A 113 39.82 9.68 -19.93
C GLY A 113 40.44 10.90 -20.59
N GLY A 114 41.66 11.25 -20.17
CA GLY A 114 42.48 12.33 -20.72
C GLY A 114 43.94 12.03 -20.44
#